data_AF-A0A527XC51-F1
#
_entry.id   AF-A0A527XC51-F1
#
_cell.length_a   1.000
_cell.length_b   1.000
_cell.length_c   1.000
_cell.angle_alpha   90.00
_cell.angle_beta   90.00
_cell.angle_gamma   90.00
#
_symmetry.space_group_name_H-M   'P 1'
#
loop_
_entity.id
_entity.type
_entity.pdbx_description
1 polymer ?
#
loop_
_entity_poly.entity_id
_entity_poly.type
_entity_poly.pdbx_seq_one_letter_code
_entity_poly.pdbx_strand_id
1 'polypeptide(L)' 'IRLPVYLMLTKADLIKGFEAFFGGLSTTAREQVWGTTFPLDARVNAGTIQTELARLAAELERRLVPRLEDED' A
#
# COMPACT_ATOMS: atom_id res chain seq x y z
N ILE A 1 1.16 29.73 -1.96
CA ILE A 1 0.28 28.54 -2.08
C ILE A 1 1.17 27.31 -1.98
N ARG A 2 0.86 26.33 -1.11
CA ARG A 2 1.55 25.03 -1.08
C ARG A 2 0.63 24.02 -1.78
N LEU A 3 1.09 23.46 -2.88
CA LEU A 3 0.34 22.44 -3.62
C LEU A 3 0.77 21.06 -3.12
N PRO A 4 -0.17 20.11 -2.91
CA PRO A 4 0.21 18.75 -2.57
C PRO A 4 0.97 18.11 -3.74
N VAL A 5 2.04 17.39 -3.42
CA VAL A 5 2.79 16.59 -4.38
C VAL A 5 2.51 15.12 -4.08
N TYR A 6 2.12 14.37 -5.10
CA TYR A 6 1.87 12.93 -4.99
C TYR A 6 2.93 12.18 -5.78
N LEU A 7 3.54 11.17 -5.15
CA LEU A 7 4.30 10.14 -5.84
C LEU A 7 3.42 8.90 -5.92
N MET A 8 3.07 8.47 -7.13
CA MET A 8 2.27 7.28 -7.36
C MET A 8 3.10 6.24 -8.10
N LEU A 9 3.25 5.07 -7.48
CA LEU A 9 3.81 3.91 -8.15
C LEU A 9 2.69 3.22 -8.91
N THR A 10 2.84 3.13 -10.23
CA THR A 10 1.84 2.55 -11.12
C THR A 10 2.30 1.18 -11.60
N LYS A 11 1.40 0.44 -12.25
CA LYS A 11 1.68 -0.89 -12.82
C LYS A 11 2.06 -1.95 -11.77
N ALA A 12 1.51 -1.83 -10.57
CA ALA A 12 1.75 -2.81 -9.50
C ALA A 12 1.20 -4.21 -9.87
N ASP A 13 0.27 -4.30 -10.82
CA ASP A 13 -0.22 -5.54 -11.42
C ASP A 13 0.87 -6.39 -12.09
N LEU A 14 1.99 -5.79 -12.48
CA LEU A 14 3.14 -6.52 -13.02
C LEU A 14 3.94 -7.27 -11.95
N ILE A 15 3.65 -7.05 -10.66
CA ILE A 15 4.28 -7.78 -9.58
C ILE A 15 3.71 -9.20 -9.57
N LYS A 16 4.61 -10.19 -9.60
CA LYS A 16 4.22 -11.60 -9.52
C LYS A 16 3.39 -11.84 -8.25
N GLY A 17 2.20 -12.44 -8.42
CA GLY A 17 1.29 -12.73 -7.32
C GLY A 17 0.29 -11.61 -7.00
N PHE A 18 0.32 -10.48 -7.73
CA PHE A 18 -0.63 -9.38 -7.52
C PHE A 18 -2.08 -9.85 -7.66
N GLU A 19 -2.45 -10.48 -8.79
CA GLU A 19 -3.82 -10.94 -9.02
C GLU A 19 -4.28 -12.00 -8.00
N ALA A 20 -3.41 -12.93 -7.61
CA ALA A 20 -3.74 -13.91 -6.57
C ALA A 20 -4.05 -13.21 -5.23
N PHE A 21 -3.27 -12.19 -4.87
CA PHE A 21 -3.48 -11.44 -3.64
C PHE A 21 -4.71 -10.51 -3.71
N PHE A 22 -4.96 -9.84 -4.83
CA PHE A 22 -6.00 -8.81 -4.95
C PHE A 22 -7.33 -9.28 -5.55
N GLY A 23 -7.31 -10.42 -6.25
CA GLY A 23 -8.44 -10.93 -7.01
C GLY A 23 -9.69 -11.14 -6.15
N GLY A 24 -9.53 -11.63 -4.92
CA GLY A 24 -10.62 -11.85 -3.97
C GLY A 24 -11.17 -10.58 -3.29
N LEU A 25 -10.58 -9.40 -3.50
CA LEU A 25 -11.11 -8.16 -2.93
C LEU A 25 -12.37 -7.70 -3.66
N SER A 26 -13.39 -7.29 -2.90
CA SER A 26 -14.56 -6.56 -3.42
C SER A 26 -14.15 -5.23 -4.06
N THR A 27 -15.00 -4.65 -4.90
CA THR A 27 -14.78 -3.34 -5.53
C THR A 27 -14.40 -2.28 -4.50
N THR A 28 -15.19 -2.17 -3.42
CA THR A 28 -14.93 -1.21 -2.33
C THR A 28 -13.60 -1.46 -1.62
N ALA A 29 -13.21 -2.74 -1.44
CA ALA A 29 -11.92 -3.05 -0.84
C ALA A 29 -10.75 -2.70 -1.76
N ARG A 30 -10.94 -2.66 -3.09
CA ARG A 30 -9.92 -2.22 -4.06
C ARG A 30 -9.77 -0.69 -4.11
N GLU A 31 -10.79 0.08 -3.72
CA GLU A 31 -10.77 1.55 -3.71
C GLU A 31 -9.90 2.16 -2.59
N GLN A 32 -9.41 1.36 -1.65
CA GLN A 32 -8.59 1.85 -0.55
C GLN A 32 -7.31 2.53 -1.06
N VAL A 33 -6.82 3.55 -0.35
CA VAL A 33 -5.54 4.22 -0.65
C VAL A 33 -4.39 3.41 -0.05
N TRP A 34 -3.34 3.22 -0.85
CA TRP A 34 -2.15 2.45 -0.48
C TRP A 34 -0.99 3.40 -0.27
N GLY A 35 -0.50 3.49 0.97
CA GLY A 35 0.60 4.36 1.34
C GLY A 35 0.21 5.36 2.41
N THR A 36 0.81 6.55 2.34
CA THR A 36 0.70 7.57 3.38
C THR A 36 0.56 8.95 2.75
N THR A 37 -0.19 9.84 3.41
CA THR A 37 -0.26 11.26 3.05
C THR A 37 0.32 12.05 4.21
N PHE A 38 1.38 12.81 3.93
CA PHE A 38 2.02 13.63 4.94
C PHE A 38 1.32 14.98 5.11
N PRO A 39 1.24 15.53 6.34
CA PRO A 39 0.81 16.90 6.56
C PRO A 39 1.65 17.92 5.76
N LEU A 40 1.03 19.00 5.30
CA LEU A 40 1.68 20.02 4.45
C LEU A 40 2.83 20.78 5.13
N ASP A 41 2.88 20.74 6.46
CA ASP A 41 3.91 21.32 7.32
C ASP A 41 4.94 20.29 7.82
N ALA A 42 4.76 19.00 7.52
CA ALA A 42 5.69 17.96 7.92
C ALA A 42 7.03 18.09 7.19
N ARG A 43 8.13 17.91 7.93
CA ARG A 43 9.47 17.75 7.35
C ARG A 43 9.69 16.27 7.04
N VAL A 44 9.37 15.88 5.81
CA VAL A 44 9.59 14.51 5.33
C VAL A 44 11.05 14.35 4.91
N ASN A 45 11.70 13.31 5.43
CA ASN A 45 13.00 12.86 4.98
C ASN A 45 12.94 11.38 4.57
N ALA A 46 14.05 10.86 4.06
CA ALA A 46 14.13 9.45 3.66
C ALA A 46 13.67 8.50 4.78
N GLY A 47 14.13 8.73 6.03
CA GLY A 47 13.77 7.96 7.21
C GLY A 47 12.26 7.83 7.42
N THR A 48 11.56 8.96 7.30
CA THR A 48 10.10 9.01 7.45
C THR A 48 9.40 8.19 6.36
N ILE A 49 9.88 8.29 5.12
CA ILE A 49 9.34 7.53 3.98
C ILE A 49 9.57 6.02 4.20
N GLN A 50 10.77 5.65 4.66
CA GLN A 50 11.13 4.25 4.90
C GLN A 50 10.26 3.62 6.00
N THR A 51 9.98 4.36 7.08
CA THR A 51 9.07 3.90 8.12
C THR A 51 7.66 3.66 7.59
N GLU A 52 7.11 4.60 6.83
CA GLU A 52 5.75 4.47 6.29
C GLU A 52 5.66 3.35 5.22
N LEU A 53 6.70 3.16 4.41
CA LEU A 53 6.77 2.06 3.45
C LEU A 53 6.86 0.70 4.16
N ALA A 54 7.66 0.59 5.22
CA ALA A 54 7.74 -0.63 6.03
C ALA A 54 6.39 -0.94 6.71
N ARG A 55 5.68 0.09 7.19
CA ARG A 55 4.34 -0.06 7.75
C ARG A 55 3.35 -0.58 6.71
N LEU A 56 3.38 -0.04 5.49
CA LEU A 56 2.56 -0.55 4.38
C LEU A 56 2.89 -2.02 4.11
N ALA A 57 4.18 -2.39 4.00
CA ALA A 57 4.58 -3.77 3.76
C ALA A 57 4.06 -4.73 4.83
N ALA A 58 4.22 -4.37 6.11
CA ALA A 58 3.71 -5.18 7.23
C ALA A 58 2.17 -5.33 7.22
N GLU A 59 1.44 -4.33 6.74
CA GLU A 59 -0.01 -4.42 6.55
C GLU A 59 -0.38 -5.43 5.45
N LEU A 60 0.36 -5.42 4.35
CA LEU A 60 0.15 -6.36 3.25
C LEU A 60 0.45 -7.80 3.67
N GLU A 61 1.54 -8.01 4.39
CA GLU A 61 1.90 -9.31 4.95
C GLU A 61 0.83 -9.83 5.91
N ARG A 62 0.28 -8.98 6.79
CA ARG A 62 -0.77 -9.40 7.72
C ARG A 62 -2.05 -9.85 7.02
N ARG A 63 -2.36 -9.26 5.86
CA ARG A 63 -3.52 -9.65 5.02
C ARG A 63 -3.27 -10.91 4.21
N LEU A 64 -2.01 -11.31 4.05
CA LEU A 64 -1.64 -12.57 3.39
C LEU A 64 -1.96 -13.77 4.28
N VAL A 65 -1.74 -13.66 5.59
CA VAL A 65 -1.85 -14.79 6.53
C VAL A 65 -3.21 -15.49 6.47
N PRO A 66 -4.36 -14.80 6.60
CA PRO A 66 -5.67 -15.47 6.53
C PRO A 66 -5.94 -16.11 5.16
N ARG A 67 -5.32 -15.61 4.10
CA ARG A 67 -5.54 -16.11 2.74
C ARG A 67 -4.81 -17.41 2.45
N LEU A 68 -3.63 -17.57 3.03
CA LEU A 68 -2.89 -18.83 2.93
C LEU A 68 -3.63 -19.94 3.68
N GLU A 69 -4.29 -19.61 4.80
CA GLU A 69 -5.12 -20.55 5.56
C GLU A 69 -6.41 -20.95 4.80
N ASP A 70 -6.94 -20.06 3.95
CA ASP A 70 -8.10 -20.35 3.10
C ASP A 70 -7.75 -21.14 1.81
N GLU A 71 -6.46 -21.28 1.47
CA GLU A 71 -5.97 -21.98 0.27
C GLU A 71 -5.59 -23.46 0.51
N ASP A 72 -5.68 -23.94 1.75
CA ASP A 72 -5.51 -25.36 2.17
C ASP A 72 -6.84 -26.11 2.35
#